data_AF-A0AAW0WCI3-F1
#
_entry.id   AF-A0AAW0WCI3-F1
#
_cell.length_a   1.000
_cell.length_b   1.000
_cell.length_c   1.000
_cell.angle_alpha   90.00
_cell.angle_beta   90.00
_cell.angle_gamma   90.00
#
_symmetry.space_group_name_H-M   'P 1'
#
loop_
_entity.id
_entity.type
_entity.pdbx_description
1 polymer ?
#
loop_
_entity_poly.entity_id
_entity_poly.type
_entity_poly.pdbx_seq_one_letter_code
_entity_poly.pdbx_strand_id
1 'polypeptide(L)'
;MLWSVCMLAEIILLAVAMHYLNKAVIYIHTCRFRIWKSFWGILDIFMTIVSWSYIVCLMLRVDIAEDALWQLRVAYFQKFVNLKGLTTWDNILHALIGIMLMLHLLRCLCLMQYLPRLRYLGLMLATATKDVSVISIALGILVMACMLLGHMWFSPVLWEFHTLMQTLLTLFRMTWLRLDFLKSVEHESRYTKFLGYLFYLIIYVFLYQVARALFASAFLNVRKSHVYKPGLDVKWEDLVYYVKERSRSVLQMFFRKKEDDKDQPEDNTPPDFYMTELDLQITQVMAGLENVGETLGLVVNRIDELMEEDEPGVDTWDDYGILKFLTTGYAHR
;
A
#
# COMPACT_ATOMS: atom_id res chain seq x y z
N MET A 1 -7.14 -26.86 -17.71
CA MET A 1 -6.83 -26.96 -16.27
C MET A 1 -6.00 -25.78 -15.78
N LEU A 2 -4.84 -25.46 -16.38
CA LEU A 2 -3.98 -24.37 -15.90
C LEU A 2 -4.68 -23.00 -15.82
N TRP A 3 -5.41 -22.63 -16.87
CA TRP A 3 -6.18 -21.38 -16.94
C TRP A 3 -7.20 -21.24 -15.80
N SER A 4 -7.94 -22.31 -15.52
CA SER A 4 -8.94 -22.33 -14.43
C SER A 4 -8.29 -22.15 -13.06
N VAL A 5 -7.10 -22.71 -12.84
CA VAL A 5 -6.35 -22.56 -11.59
C VAL A 5 -5.83 -21.12 -11.44
N CYS A 6 -5.34 -20.50 -12.51
CA CYS A 6 -4.90 -19.10 -12.49
C CYS A 6 -6.05 -18.15 -12.15
N MET A 7 -7.20 -18.28 -12.82
CA MET A 7 -8.37 -17.45 -12.54
C MET A 7 -8.85 -17.61 -11.09
N LEU A 8 -8.85 -18.84 -10.56
CA LEU A 8 -9.21 -19.09 -9.17
C LEU A 8 -8.21 -18.47 -8.19
N ALA A 9 -6.90 -18.51 -8.48
CA ALA A 9 -5.88 -17.86 -7.68
C ALA A 9 -6.03 -16.33 -7.65
N GLU A 10 -6.38 -15.72 -8.78
CA GLU A 10 -6.64 -14.27 -8.87
C GLU A 10 -7.88 -13.86 -8.07
N ILE A 11 -8.96 -14.64 -8.12
CA ILE A 11 -10.16 -14.40 -7.31
C ILE A 11 -9.83 -14.50 -5.81
N ILE A 12 -9.05 -15.50 -5.40
CA ILE A 12 -8.59 -15.63 -4.01
C ILE A 12 -7.74 -14.42 -3.61
N LEU A 13 -6.83 -13.98 -4.47
CA LEU A 13 -5.98 -12.82 -4.21
C LEU A 13 -6.82 -11.55 -4.04
N LEU A 14 -7.84 -11.34 -4.87
CA LEU A 14 -8.79 -10.24 -4.73
C LEU A 14 -9.52 -10.30 -3.38
N ALA A 15 -10.01 -11.47 -2.97
CA ALA A 15 -10.67 -11.65 -1.68
C ALA A 15 -9.72 -11.34 -0.50
N VAL A 16 -8.46 -11.77 -0.59
CA VAL A 16 -7.43 -11.49 0.41
C VAL A 16 -7.10 -10.00 0.47
N ALA A 17 -6.99 -9.33 -0.67
CA ALA A 17 -6.75 -7.89 -0.75
C ALA A 17 -7.90 -7.07 -0.15
N MET A 18 -9.15 -7.48 -0.41
CA MET A 18 -10.35 -6.89 0.21
C MET A 18 -10.35 -7.08 1.73
N HIS A 19 -9.96 -8.26 2.21
CA HIS A 19 -9.79 -8.48 3.65
C HIS A 19 -8.72 -7.56 4.26
N TYR A 20 -7.58 -7.38 3.59
CA TYR A 20 -6.55 -6.45 4.03
C TYR A 20 -7.03 -5.00 4.02
N LEU A 21 -7.81 -4.58 3.01
CA LEU A 21 -8.43 -3.25 3.00
C LEU A 21 -9.31 -3.03 4.22
N ASN A 22 -10.26 -3.94 4.46
CA ASN A 22 -11.20 -3.81 5.58
C ASN A 22 -10.45 -3.71 6.91
N LYS A 23 -9.44 -4.57 7.10
CA LYS A 23 -8.58 -4.53 8.29
C LYS A 23 -7.81 -3.21 8.40
N ALA A 24 -7.25 -2.71 7.30
CA ALA A 24 -6.53 -1.45 7.28
C ALA A 24 -7.44 -0.25 7.58
N VAL A 25 -8.65 -0.22 7.02
CA VAL A 25 -9.65 0.83 7.27
C VAL A 25 -10.06 0.86 8.74
N ILE A 26 -10.42 -0.29 9.31
CA ILE A 26 -10.76 -0.41 10.74
C ILE A 26 -9.57 0.04 11.60
N TYR A 27 -8.36 -0.39 11.25
CA TYR A 27 -7.14 -0.05 11.97
C TYR A 27 -6.82 1.44 11.91
N ILE A 28 -6.98 2.07 10.74
CA ILE A 28 -6.78 3.50 10.53
C ILE A 28 -7.79 4.31 11.34
N HIS A 29 -9.07 3.92 11.29
CA HIS A 29 -10.14 4.59 12.01
C HIS A 29 -9.94 4.51 13.53
N THR A 30 -9.52 3.35 14.04
CA THR A 30 -9.36 3.12 15.48
C THR A 30 -8.07 3.73 16.04
N CYS A 31 -6.97 3.70 15.30
CA CYS A 31 -5.65 4.11 15.81
C CYS A 31 -5.18 5.49 15.36
N ARG A 32 -5.86 6.16 14.41
CA ARG A 32 -5.58 7.51 13.88
C ARG A 32 -4.07 7.82 13.75
N PHE A 33 -3.48 8.58 14.67
CA PHE A 33 -2.07 8.99 14.62
C PHE A 33 -1.09 8.06 15.38
N ARG A 34 -1.58 7.13 16.19
CA ARG A 34 -0.72 6.19 16.94
C ARG A 34 -0.08 5.14 16.04
N ILE A 35 -0.55 5.02 14.80
CA ILE A 35 -0.10 4.11 13.76
C ILE A 35 1.39 4.31 13.45
N TRP A 36 1.84 5.56 13.38
CA TRP A 36 3.22 5.92 13.02
C TRP A 36 4.25 5.52 14.09
N LYS A 37 3.81 5.14 15.30
CA LYS A 37 4.72 4.69 16.36
C LYS A 37 5.10 3.22 16.24
N SER A 38 4.36 2.40 15.48
CA SER A 38 4.64 0.96 15.35
C SER A 38 5.14 0.61 13.96
N PHE A 39 6.39 0.14 13.88
CA PHE A 39 7.00 -0.35 12.64
C PHE A 39 6.13 -1.41 11.94
N TRP A 40 5.51 -2.30 12.73
CA TRP A 40 4.63 -3.35 12.21
C TRP A 40 3.33 -2.82 11.60
N GLY A 41 2.79 -1.74 12.17
CA GLY A 41 1.60 -1.08 11.62
C GLY A 41 1.89 -0.43 10.28
N ILE A 42 3.07 0.19 10.13
CA ILE A 42 3.51 0.78 8.86
C ILE A 42 3.69 -0.32 7.79
N LEU A 43 4.27 -1.46 8.16
CA LEU A 43 4.43 -2.60 7.24
C LEU A 43 3.06 -3.15 6.77
N ASP A 44 2.08 -3.28 7.68
CA ASP A 44 0.72 -3.73 7.34
C ASP A 44 0.00 -2.74 6.38
N ILE A 45 0.22 -1.44 6.55
CA ILE A 45 -0.32 -0.41 5.64
C ILE A 45 0.37 -0.50 4.27
N PHE A 46 1.69 -0.63 4.24
CA PHE A 46 2.44 -0.74 2.99
C PHE A 46 2.04 -1.98 2.19
N MET A 47 1.81 -3.11 2.87
CA MET A 47 1.22 -4.32 2.29
C MET A 47 -0.12 -4.06 1.63
N THR A 48 -1.01 -3.33 2.31
CA THR A 48 -2.33 -3.00 1.79
C THR A 48 -2.22 -2.13 0.54
N ILE A 49 -1.33 -1.12 0.55
CA ILE A 49 -1.08 -0.24 -0.60
C ILE A 49 -0.57 -1.04 -1.80
N VAL A 50 0.42 -1.91 -1.60
CA VAL A 50 0.99 -2.74 -2.68
C VAL A 50 -0.03 -3.75 -3.20
N SER A 51 -0.88 -4.32 -2.33
CA SER A 51 -1.95 -5.23 -2.75
C SER A 51 -2.99 -4.53 -3.61
N TRP A 52 -3.35 -3.29 -3.29
CA TRP A 52 -4.29 -2.50 -4.08
C TRP A 52 -3.69 -2.00 -5.39
N SER A 53 -2.43 -1.54 -5.36
CA SER A 53 -1.76 -1.14 -6.60
C SER A 53 -1.62 -2.31 -7.57
N TYR A 54 -1.42 -3.53 -7.06
CA TYR A 54 -1.44 -4.74 -7.89
C TYR A 54 -2.78 -4.96 -8.59
N ILE A 55 -3.92 -4.86 -7.87
CA ILE A 55 -5.25 -5.02 -8.47
C ILE A 55 -5.52 -3.96 -9.54
N VAL A 56 -5.22 -2.69 -9.23
CA VAL A 56 -5.39 -1.59 -10.19
C VAL A 56 -4.53 -1.80 -11.44
N CYS A 57 -3.28 -2.22 -11.28
CA CYS A 57 -2.40 -2.53 -12.42
C CYS A 57 -2.89 -3.74 -13.22
N LEU A 58 -3.51 -4.73 -12.57
CA LEU A 58 -4.08 -5.90 -13.24
C LEU A 58 -5.27 -5.49 -14.12
N MET A 59 -6.18 -4.66 -13.60
CA MET A 59 -7.31 -4.12 -14.39
C MET A 59 -6.80 -3.30 -15.59
N LEU A 60 -5.86 -2.37 -15.37
CA LEU A 60 -5.26 -1.58 -16.45
C LEU A 60 -4.59 -2.45 -17.51
N ARG A 61 -3.94 -3.56 -17.12
CA ARG A 61 -3.34 -4.50 -18.07
C ARG A 61 -4.42 -5.18 -18.94
N VAL A 62 -5.54 -5.57 -18.33
CA VAL A 62 -6.66 -6.21 -19.05
C VAL A 62 -7.25 -5.25 -20.08
N ASP A 63 -7.50 -4.00 -19.69
CA ASP A 63 -8.04 -2.96 -20.58
C ASP A 63 -7.11 -2.74 -21.80
N ILE A 64 -5.80 -2.61 -21.56
CA ILE A 64 -4.81 -2.42 -22.62
C ILE A 64 -4.68 -3.66 -23.51
N ALA A 65 -4.83 -4.86 -22.94
CA ALA A 65 -4.81 -6.10 -23.70
C ALA A 65 -6.04 -6.23 -24.61
N GLU A 66 -7.21 -5.84 -24.11
CA GLU A 66 -8.45 -5.80 -24.90
C GLU A 66 -8.35 -4.82 -26.07
N ASP A 67 -7.86 -3.60 -25.82
CA ASP A 67 -7.62 -2.60 -26.87
C ASP A 67 -6.64 -3.11 -27.93
N ALA A 68 -5.56 -3.77 -27.52
CA ALA A 68 -4.58 -4.35 -28.44
C ALA A 68 -5.18 -5.49 -29.29
N LEU A 69 -6.01 -6.34 -28.69
CA LEU A 69 -6.70 -7.42 -29.39
C LEU A 69 -7.77 -6.89 -30.35
N TRP A 70 -8.48 -5.83 -29.96
CA TRP A 70 -9.45 -5.16 -30.82
C TRP A 70 -8.79 -4.58 -32.07
N GLN A 71 -7.68 -3.86 -31.90
CA GLN A 71 -6.90 -3.31 -33.02
C GLN A 71 -6.37 -4.40 -33.95
N LEU A 72 -5.92 -5.53 -33.38
CA LEU A 72 -5.44 -6.67 -34.15
C LEU A 72 -6.57 -7.31 -34.99
N ARG A 73 -7.77 -7.43 -34.41
CA ARG A 73 -8.97 -7.95 -35.08
C ARG A 73 -9.42 -7.06 -36.22
N VAL A 74 -9.50 -5.75 -35.99
CA VAL A 74 -9.93 -4.77 -37.01
C VAL A 74 -8.93 -4.65 -38.15
N ALA A 75 -7.62 -4.77 -37.86
CA ALA A 75 -6.57 -4.65 -38.87
C ALA A 75 -6.33 -5.93 -39.69
N TYR A 76 -7.13 -7.00 -39.53
CA TYR A 76 -6.96 -8.30 -40.20
C TYR A 76 -5.52 -8.83 -40.17
N PHE A 77 -4.78 -8.58 -39.09
CA PHE A 77 -3.35 -8.93 -38.95
C PHE A 77 -2.40 -8.33 -40.02
N GLN A 78 -2.85 -7.37 -40.84
CA GLN A 78 -2.01 -6.76 -41.88
C GLN A 78 -1.14 -5.60 -41.35
N LYS A 79 -1.46 -5.06 -40.16
CA LYS A 79 -0.71 -3.97 -39.52
C LYS A 79 -0.05 -4.46 -38.22
N PHE A 80 1.21 -4.08 -38.01
CA PHE A 80 1.94 -4.35 -36.78
C PHE A 80 1.31 -3.60 -35.59
N VAL A 81 0.84 -4.33 -34.58
CA VAL A 81 0.30 -3.78 -33.33
C VAL A 81 1.45 -3.58 -32.34
N ASN A 82 1.54 -2.39 -31.74
CA ASN A 82 2.61 -2.07 -30.80
C ASN A 82 2.34 -2.70 -29.41
N LEU A 83 2.96 -3.85 -29.12
CA LEU A 83 2.82 -4.58 -27.85
C LEU A 83 3.73 -4.03 -26.73
N LYS A 84 4.46 -2.93 -26.96
CA LYS A 84 5.38 -2.35 -25.96
C LYS A 84 4.65 -1.89 -24.70
N GLY A 85 3.42 -1.40 -24.83
CA GLY A 85 2.59 -1.05 -23.67
C GLY A 85 2.34 -2.26 -22.78
N LEU A 86 1.89 -3.37 -23.38
CA LEU A 86 1.57 -4.61 -22.66
C LEU A 86 2.79 -5.18 -21.92
N THR A 87 3.96 -5.22 -22.55
CA THR A 87 5.20 -5.72 -21.90
C THR A 87 5.69 -4.81 -20.79
N THR A 88 5.48 -3.49 -20.89
CA THR A 88 5.83 -2.55 -19.83
C THR A 88 4.98 -2.80 -18.58
N TRP A 89 3.67 -3.00 -18.74
CA TRP A 89 2.77 -3.31 -17.63
C TRP A 89 3.02 -4.69 -17.02
N ASP A 90 3.41 -5.68 -17.83
CA ASP A 90 3.80 -7.01 -17.34
C ASP A 90 5.06 -6.93 -16.44
N ASN A 91 6.06 -6.15 -16.84
CA ASN A 91 7.25 -5.90 -16.01
C ASN A 91 6.90 -5.21 -14.68
N ILE A 92 5.98 -4.24 -14.70
CA ILE A 92 5.51 -3.55 -13.48
C ILE A 92 4.80 -4.55 -12.56
N LEU A 93 3.92 -5.40 -13.10
CA LEU A 93 3.23 -6.43 -12.33
C LEU A 93 4.20 -7.44 -11.71
N HIS A 94 5.21 -7.91 -12.46
CA HIS A 94 6.24 -8.77 -11.91
C HIS A 94 7.03 -8.10 -10.77
N ALA A 95 7.36 -6.82 -10.91
CA ALA A 95 8.02 -6.06 -9.85
C ALA A 95 7.12 -5.94 -8.61
N LEU A 96 5.83 -5.66 -8.79
CA LEU A 96 4.86 -5.58 -7.68
C LEU A 96 4.68 -6.92 -6.95
N ILE A 97 4.60 -8.04 -7.69
CA ILE A 97 4.56 -9.38 -7.09
C ILE A 97 5.83 -9.65 -6.27
N GLY A 98 7.01 -9.29 -6.81
CA GLY A 98 8.28 -9.42 -6.10
C GLY A 98 8.30 -8.62 -4.80
N ILE A 99 7.84 -7.37 -4.83
CA ILE A 99 7.73 -6.51 -3.64
C ILE A 99 6.74 -7.12 -2.64
N MET A 100 5.56 -7.55 -3.10
CA MET A 100 4.56 -8.17 -2.25
C MET A 100 5.11 -9.42 -1.55
N LEU A 101 5.81 -10.28 -2.28
CA LEU A 101 6.44 -11.48 -1.74
C LEU A 101 7.55 -11.14 -0.72
N MET A 102 8.38 -10.14 -1.02
CA MET A 102 9.40 -9.64 -0.09
C MET A 102 8.77 -9.13 1.21
N LEU A 103 7.68 -8.37 1.14
CA LEU A 103 6.97 -7.90 2.33
C LEU A 103 6.36 -9.06 3.12
N HIS A 104 5.81 -10.07 2.45
CA HIS A 104 5.25 -11.26 3.12
C HIS A 104 6.34 -12.04 3.84
N LEU A 105 7.51 -12.19 3.23
CA LEU A 105 8.69 -12.77 3.88
C LEU A 105 9.12 -11.93 5.09
N LEU A 106 9.15 -10.60 4.97
CA LEU A 106 9.46 -9.70 6.10
C LEU A 106 8.42 -9.84 7.22
N ARG A 107 7.15 -10.06 6.89
CA ARG A 107 6.10 -10.34 7.88
C ARG A 107 6.31 -11.70 8.54
N CYS A 108 6.73 -12.72 7.80
CA CYS A 108 7.10 -14.02 8.35
C CYS A 108 8.26 -13.91 9.36
N LEU A 109 9.22 -13.01 9.16
CA LEU A 109 10.28 -12.73 10.15
C LEU A 109 9.71 -12.21 11.48
N CYS A 110 8.53 -11.57 11.49
CA CYS A 110 7.84 -11.20 12.73
C CYS A 110 7.45 -12.44 13.55
N LEU A 111 6.96 -13.50 12.90
CA LEU A 111 6.59 -14.73 13.60
C LEU A 111 7.83 -15.39 14.20
N MET A 112 9.02 -15.13 13.69
CA MET A 112 10.23 -15.64 14.31
C MET A 112 10.52 -15.03 15.69
N GLN A 113 9.88 -13.91 16.07
CA GLN A 113 9.98 -13.33 17.41
C GLN A 113 9.39 -14.23 18.52
N TYR A 114 8.61 -15.25 18.14
CA TYR A 114 8.14 -16.27 19.07
C TYR A 114 9.26 -17.20 19.56
N LEU A 115 10.39 -17.29 18.84
CA LEU A 115 11.57 -18.00 19.33
C LEU A 115 12.30 -17.15 20.38
N PRO A 116 12.59 -17.68 21.58
CA PRO A 116 13.13 -16.90 22.70
C PRO A 116 14.46 -16.20 22.36
N ARG A 117 15.33 -16.87 21.58
CA ARG A 117 16.60 -16.29 21.10
C ARG A 117 16.40 -15.10 20.17
N LEU A 118 15.42 -15.17 19.26
CA LEU A 118 15.15 -14.10 18.29
C LEU A 118 14.36 -12.96 18.93
N ARG A 119 13.52 -13.25 19.92
CA ARG A 119 12.87 -12.22 20.74
C ARG A 119 13.88 -11.35 21.46
N TYR A 120 14.91 -11.96 22.05
CA TYR A 120 15.99 -11.24 22.71
C TYR A 120 16.74 -10.32 21.73
N LEU A 121 17.05 -10.81 20.53
CA LEU A 121 17.64 -9.98 19.47
C LEU A 121 16.71 -8.84 19.03
N GLY A 122 15.40 -9.10 18.92
CA GLY A 122 14.41 -8.07 18.58
C GLY A 122 14.32 -6.97 19.64
N LEU A 123 14.36 -7.33 20.93
CA LEU A 123 14.34 -6.38 22.04
C LEU A 123 15.64 -5.55 22.12
N MET A 124 16.79 -6.20 21.88
CA MET A 124 18.08 -5.52 21.73
C MET A 124 18.04 -4.53 20.58
N LEU A 125 17.55 -4.94 19.40
CA LEU A 125 17.45 -4.06 18.24
C LEU A 125 16.49 -2.90 18.51
N ALA A 126 15.33 -3.16 19.11
CA ALA A 126 14.33 -2.16 19.48
C ALA A 126 14.92 -1.10 20.43
N THR A 127 15.71 -1.52 21.42
CA THR A 127 16.39 -0.59 22.34
C THR A 127 17.51 0.17 21.64
N ALA A 128 18.27 -0.50 20.77
CA ALA A 128 19.35 0.10 19.99
C ALA A 128 18.87 1.11 18.95
N THR A 129 17.60 1.05 18.52
CA THR A 129 17.09 1.91 17.43
C THR A 129 17.33 3.40 17.66
N LYS A 130 17.24 3.89 18.90
CA LYS A 130 17.49 5.30 19.21
C LYS A 130 18.94 5.69 18.93
N ASP A 131 19.90 4.97 19.51
CA ASP A 131 21.33 5.23 19.31
C ASP A 131 21.74 5.03 17.85
N VAL A 132 21.25 3.94 17.23
CA VAL A 132 21.47 3.61 15.82
C VAL A 132 20.93 4.70 14.90
N SER A 133 19.77 5.30 15.21
CA SER A 133 19.20 6.36 14.38
C SER A 133 20.07 7.63 14.39
N VAL A 134 20.60 8.04 15.54
CA VAL A 134 21.49 9.20 15.66
C VAL A 134 22.79 8.95 14.89
N ILE A 135 23.39 7.76 15.06
CA ILE A 135 24.58 7.36 14.32
C ILE A 135 24.32 7.33 12.81
N SER A 136 23.17 6.81 12.38
CA SER A 136 22.81 6.74 10.95
C SER A 136 22.64 8.12 10.33
N ILE A 137 22.10 9.10 11.06
CA ILE A 137 21.98 10.48 10.57
C ILE A 137 23.36 11.10 10.40
N ALA A 138 24.23 10.98 11.40
CA ALA A 138 25.61 11.49 11.32
C ALA A 138 26.41 10.82 10.18
N LEU A 139 26.28 9.51 10.03
CA LEU A 139 26.89 8.77 8.92
C LEU A 139 26.31 9.19 7.58
N GLY A 140 25.00 9.44 7.50
CA GLY A 140 24.33 9.92 6.29
C GLY A 140 24.89 11.25 5.80
N ILE A 141 25.11 12.21 6.72
CA ILE A 141 25.75 13.50 6.39
C ILE A 141 27.16 13.28 5.84
N LEU A 142 27.94 12.39 6.47
CA LEU A 142 29.29 12.07 6.02
C LEU A 142 29.30 11.40 4.63
N VAL A 143 28.39 10.45 4.38
CA VAL A 143 28.22 9.82 3.06
C VAL A 143 27.89 10.87 2.00
N MET A 144 26.98 11.80 2.30
CA MET A 144 26.62 12.88 1.38
C MET A 144 27.79 13.81 1.08
N ALA A 145 28.60 14.15 2.08
CA ALA A 145 29.82 14.93 1.89
C ALA A 145 30.83 14.19 0.99
N CYS A 146 31.06 12.90 1.25
CA CYS A 146 31.90 12.05 0.42
C CYS A 146 31.38 11.90 -1.02
N MET A 147 30.05 11.85 -1.20
CA MET A 147 29.41 11.80 -2.51
C MET A 147 29.66 13.08 -3.30
N LEU A 148 29.45 14.24 -2.69
CA LEU A 148 29.72 15.53 -3.33
C LEU A 148 31.21 15.68 -3.66
N LEU A 149 32.10 15.29 -2.75
CA LEU A 149 33.54 15.30 -2.99
C LEU A 149 33.94 14.40 -4.17
N GLY A 150 33.43 13.16 -4.18
CA GLY A 150 33.71 12.20 -5.26
C GLY A 150 33.17 12.68 -6.61
N HIS A 151 31.97 13.26 -6.64
CA HIS A 151 31.41 13.84 -7.85
C HIS A 151 32.27 15.01 -8.36
N MET A 152 32.65 15.96 -7.50
CA MET A 152 33.48 17.09 -7.91
C MET A 152 34.87 16.68 -8.44
N TRP A 153 35.48 15.65 -7.85
CA TRP A 153 36.82 15.21 -8.24
C TRP A 153 36.83 14.32 -9.48
N PHE A 154 35.85 13.44 -9.62
CA PHE A 154 35.88 12.37 -10.63
C PHE A 154 34.80 12.48 -11.71
N SER A 155 33.82 13.39 -11.60
CA SER A 155 32.78 13.57 -12.62
C SER A 155 33.31 13.81 -14.04
N PRO A 156 34.42 14.55 -14.29
CA PRO A 156 34.89 14.75 -15.65
C PRO A 156 35.76 13.59 -16.17
N VAL A 157 36.18 12.67 -15.31
CA VAL A 157 37.15 11.60 -15.64
C VAL A 157 36.48 10.23 -15.70
N LEU A 158 35.57 9.94 -14.78
CA LEU A 158 34.98 8.61 -14.60
C LEU A 158 33.46 8.66 -14.81
N TRP A 159 32.96 7.78 -15.68
CA TRP A 159 31.54 7.61 -15.92
C TRP A 159 30.76 7.25 -14.63
N GLU A 160 31.39 6.50 -13.72
CA GLU A 160 30.80 6.09 -12.43
C GLU A 160 30.46 7.25 -11.50
N PHE A 161 30.99 8.45 -11.78
CA PHE A 161 30.81 9.66 -10.98
C PHE A 161 30.07 10.76 -11.73
N HIS A 162 29.54 10.50 -12.93
CA HIS A 162 28.92 11.52 -13.78
C HIS A 162 27.62 12.08 -13.19
N THR A 163 26.85 11.25 -12.48
CA THR A 163 25.61 11.71 -11.82
C THR A 163 25.67 11.42 -10.33
N LEU A 164 25.05 12.28 -9.51
CA LEU A 164 25.04 12.11 -8.05
C LEU A 164 24.51 10.73 -7.62
N MET A 165 23.49 10.21 -8.31
CA MET A 165 22.94 8.87 -8.02
C MET A 165 23.94 7.76 -8.36
N GLN A 166 24.66 7.87 -9.47
CA GLN A 166 25.73 6.92 -9.79
C GLN A 166 26.86 7.02 -8.79
N THR A 167 27.30 8.23 -8.40
CA THR A 167 28.32 8.42 -7.36
C THR A 167 27.93 7.78 -6.04
N LEU A 168 26.68 7.95 -5.60
CA LEU A 168 26.16 7.32 -4.39
C LEU A 168 26.19 5.79 -4.50
N LEU A 169 25.75 5.24 -5.65
CA LEU A 169 25.78 3.81 -5.90
C LEU A 169 27.22 3.27 -5.89
N THR A 170 28.15 4.01 -6.48
CA THR A 170 29.58 3.70 -6.53
C THR A 170 30.20 3.73 -5.13
N LEU A 171 29.82 4.68 -4.27
CA LEU A 171 30.24 4.72 -2.86
C LEU A 171 29.75 3.50 -2.07
N PHE A 172 28.46 3.13 -2.21
CA PHE A 172 27.92 1.92 -1.60
C PHE A 172 28.64 0.67 -2.12
N ARG A 173 28.91 0.63 -3.42
CA ARG A 173 29.68 -0.42 -4.09
C ARG A 173 31.12 -0.53 -3.58
N MET A 174 31.82 0.58 -3.36
CA MET A 174 33.17 0.58 -2.79
C MET A 174 33.18 0.07 -1.34
N THR A 175 32.18 0.47 -0.54
CA THR A 175 32.09 0.09 0.88
C THR A 175 31.62 -1.35 1.08
N TRP A 176 30.67 -1.86 0.28
CA TRP A 176 30.12 -3.22 0.40
C TRP A 176 30.81 -4.26 -0.48
N LEU A 177 31.06 -3.94 -1.76
CA LEU A 177 31.33 -4.95 -2.80
C LEU A 177 32.81 -5.13 -3.15
N ARG A 178 33.75 -4.44 -2.48
CA ARG A 178 35.19 -4.46 -2.86
C ARG A 178 35.36 -4.33 -4.38
N LEU A 179 34.70 -3.34 -4.98
CA LEU A 179 34.73 -3.17 -6.42
C LEU A 179 36.13 -2.77 -6.91
N ASP A 180 36.40 -3.16 -8.15
CA ASP A 180 37.58 -2.82 -8.95
C ASP A 180 37.63 -1.31 -9.35
N PHE A 181 37.18 -0.40 -8.49
CA PHE A 181 37.36 1.04 -8.71
C PHE A 181 38.83 1.37 -9.01
N LEU A 182 39.75 0.67 -8.35
CA LEU A 182 41.19 0.77 -8.64
C LEU A 182 41.52 0.46 -10.12
N LYS A 183 40.88 -0.54 -10.74
CA LYS A 183 41.13 -0.88 -12.16
C LYS A 183 40.66 0.22 -13.09
N SER A 184 39.52 0.84 -12.78
CA SER A 184 38.99 1.96 -13.57
C SER A 184 39.90 3.19 -13.52
N VAL A 185 40.58 3.39 -12.39
CA VAL A 185 41.51 4.48 -12.15
C VAL A 185 42.93 4.17 -12.69
N GLU A 186 43.30 2.90 -12.84
CA GLU A 186 44.64 2.45 -13.23
C GLU A 186 45.00 2.72 -14.71
N HIS A 187 44.03 3.05 -15.56
CA HIS A 187 44.30 3.46 -16.94
C HIS A 187 44.45 4.97 -17.11
N GLU A 188 44.17 5.75 -16.08
CA GLU A 188 44.13 7.21 -16.16
C GLU A 188 45.50 7.88 -15.88
N SER A 189 45.53 9.21 -15.96
CA SER A 189 46.71 10.04 -15.63
C SER A 189 47.30 9.73 -14.25
N ARG A 190 48.61 9.99 -14.07
CA ARG A 190 49.31 9.77 -12.79
C ARG A 190 48.66 10.53 -11.62
N TYR A 191 48.12 11.72 -11.88
CA TYR A 191 47.45 12.54 -10.87
C TYR A 191 46.10 11.96 -10.43
N THR A 192 45.25 11.58 -11.39
CA THR A 192 43.93 10.98 -11.13
C THR A 192 44.05 9.63 -10.45
N LYS A 193 45.12 8.87 -10.78
CA LYS A 193 45.51 7.65 -10.04
C LYS A 193 45.72 7.92 -8.56
N PHE A 194 46.65 8.81 -8.23
CA PHE A 194 46.95 9.14 -6.85
C PHE A 194 45.70 9.62 -6.09
N LEU A 195 44.91 10.50 -6.73
CA LEU A 195 43.67 11.01 -6.15
C LEU A 195 42.64 9.89 -5.91
N GLY A 196 42.50 8.95 -6.85
CA GLY A 196 41.61 7.80 -6.72
C GLY A 196 42.02 6.85 -5.60
N TYR A 197 43.31 6.54 -5.46
CA TYR A 197 43.83 5.75 -4.33
C TYR A 197 43.61 6.45 -2.99
N LEU A 198 43.86 7.77 -2.92
CA LEU A 198 43.61 8.57 -1.72
C LEU A 198 42.13 8.57 -1.35
N PHE A 199 41.25 8.78 -2.33
CA PHE A 199 39.80 8.75 -2.13
C PHE A 199 39.33 7.38 -1.66
N TYR A 200 39.81 6.29 -2.28
CA TYR A 200 39.52 4.93 -1.85
C TYR A 200 39.97 4.67 -0.41
N LEU A 201 41.17 5.12 -0.04
CA LEU A 201 41.68 4.99 1.34
C LEU A 201 40.78 5.75 2.32
N ILE A 202 40.38 6.99 2.00
CA ILE A 202 39.45 7.76 2.83
C ILE A 202 38.13 7.01 2.97
N ILE A 203 37.49 6.57 1.89
CA ILE A 203 36.22 5.85 1.97
C ILE A 203 36.34 4.52 2.73
N TYR A 204 37.34 3.70 2.43
CA TYR A 204 37.47 2.38 3.03
C TYR A 204 37.94 2.44 4.50
N VAL A 205 38.98 3.24 4.79
CA VAL A 205 39.54 3.32 6.14
C VAL A 205 38.67 4.20 7.03
N PHE A 206 38.22 5.35 6.54
CA PHE A 206 37.43 6.27 7.35
C PHE A 206 35.96 5.86 7.37
N LEU A 207 35.26 5.90 6.23
CA LEU A 207 33.80 5.72 6.22
C LEU A 207 33.39 4.31 6.68
N TYR A 208 34.00 3.26 6.12
CA TYR A 208 33.61 1.88 6.45
C TYR A 208 34.04 1.46 7.87
N GLN A 209 35.27 1.76 8.31
CA GLN A 209 35.70 1.35 9.66
C GLN A 209 35.05 2.17 10.76
N VAL A 210 34.86 3.48 10.57
CA VAL A 210 34.14 4.33 11.54
C VAL A 210 32.69 3.89 11.62
N ALA A 211 32.01 3.64 10.49
CA ALA A 211 30.64 3.10 10.51
C ALA A 211 30.56 1.79 11.30
N ARG A 212 31.46 0.84 11.03
CA ARG A 212 31.52 -0.43 11.76
C ARG A 212 31.77 -0.24 13.25
N ALA A 213 32.69 0.64 13.63
CA ALA A 213 33.01 0.92 15.02
C ALA A 213 31.83 1.55 15.77
N LEU A 214 31.13 2.50 15.14
CA LEU A 214 29.95 3.17 15.72
C LEU A 214 28.78 2.21 15.88
N PHE A 215 28.48 1.38 14.87
CA PHE A 215 27.43 0.38 15.02
C PHE A 215 27.79 -0.66 16.09
N ALA A 216 29.05 -1.14 16.11
CA ALA A 216 29.50 -2.07 17.13
C ALA A 216 29.40 -1.46 18.54
N SER A 217 29.76 -0.19 18.73
CA SER A 217 29.67 0.47 20.03
C SER A 217 28.22 0.62 20.49
N ALA A 218 27.29 0.96 19.59
CA ALA A 218 25.86 1.03 19.90
C ALA A 218 25.31 -0.31 20.38
N PHE A 219 25.63 -1.40 19.66
CA PHE A 219 25.18 -2.75 20.07
C PHE A 219 25.84 -3.22 21.37
N LEU A 220 27.12 -2.90 21.60
CA LEU A 220 27.79 -3.22 22.86
C LEU A 220 27.19 -2.45 24.05
N ASN A 221 26.82 -1.19 23.86
CA ASN A 221 26.18 -0.37 24.89
C ASN A 221 24.82 -0.99 25.30
N VAL A 222 24.02 -1.35 24.30
CA VAL A 222 22.70 -1.96 24.52
C VAL A 222 22.86 -3.34 25.17
N ARG A 223 23.84 -4.14 24.75
CA ARG A 223 24.14 -5.43 25.38
C ARG A 223 24.49 -5.28 26.86
N LYS A 224 25.33 -4.31 27.23
CA LYS A 224 25.68 -4.04 28.64
C LYS A 224 24.46 -3.62 29.46
N SER A 225 23.57 -2.80 28.89
CA SER A 225 22.34 -2.37 29.57
C SER A 225 21.34 -3.50 29.85
N HIS A 226 21.31 -4.53 28.99
CA HIS A 226 20.34 -5.62 29.06
C HIS A 226 20.80 -6.85 29.86
N VAL A 227 22.11 -7.02 30.09
CA VAL A 227 22.65 -8.05 31.01
C VAL A 227 22.12 -7.88 32.45
N TYR A 228 21.52 -6.73 32.78
CA TYR A 228 21.02 -6.42 34.12
C TYR A 228 19.52 -6.71 34.37
N LYS A 229 18.77 -7.29 33.41
CA LYS A 229 17.36 -7.65 33.62
C LYS A 229 17.12 -9.16 33.46
N PRO A 230 17.34 -9.96 34.52
CA PRO A 230 16.96 -11.38 34.53
C PRO A 230 15.44 -11.48 34.71
N GLY A 231 14.76 -12.23 33.84
CA GLY A 231 13.32 -12.50 34.03
C GLY A 231 12.49 -12.63 32.75
N LEU A 232 13.08 -12.51 31.56
CA LEU A 232 12.33 -12.55 30.30
C LEU A 232 12.42 -13.90 29.56
N ASP A 233 12.41 -15.01 30.31
CA ASP A 233 12.23 -16.35 29.74
C ASP A 233 10.74 -16.58 29.49
N VAL A 234 10.31 -16.54 28.22
CA VAL A 234 8.98 -17.06 27.85
C VAL A 234 9.06 -18.56 27.96
N LYS A 235 8.26 -19.14 28.84
CA LYS A 235 8.09 -20.58 28.88
C LYS A 235 7.25 -21.01 27.68
N TRP A 236 7.48 -22.23 27.21
CA TRP A 236 6.73 -22.83 26.10
C TRP A 236 5.21 -22.82 26.32
N GLU A 237 4.81 -22.81 27.59
CA GLU A 237 3.43 -22.70 28.07
C GLU A 237 2.75 -21.40 27.61
N ASP A 238 3.44 -20.25 27.64
CA ASP A 238 2.88 -18.96 27.17
C ASP A 238 2.68 -18.96 25.65
N LEU A 239 3.53 -19.69 24.91
CA LEU A 239 3.43 -19.80 23.47
C LEU A 239 2.23 -20.64 23.05
N VAL A 240 2.03 -21.78 23.73
CA VAL A 240 0.87 -22.65 23.52
C VAL A 240 -0.42 -21.90 23.91
N TYR A 241 -0.39 -21.13 24.99
CA TYR A 241 -1.52 -20.29 25.41
C TYR A 241 -1.86 -19.26 24.32
N TYR A 242 -0.89 -18.52 23.80
CA TYR A 242 -1.11 -17.54 22.74
C TYR A 242 -1.60 -18.16 21.43
N VAL A 243 -1.04 -19.29 21.00
CA VAL A 243 -1.49 -20.01 19.79
C VAL A 243 -2.93 -20.51 19.96
N LYS A 244 -3.27 -21.03 21.15
CA LYS A 244 -4.63 -21.46 21.48
C LYS A 244 -5.61 -20.29 21.54
N GLU A 245 -5.21 -19.16 22.10
CA GLU A 245 -6.01 -17.93 22.13
C GLU A 245 -6.25 -17.39 20.71
N ARG A 246 -5.21 -17.41 19.86
CA ARG A 246 -5.29 -16.94 18.47
C ARG A 246 -6.15 -17.87 17.61
N SER A 247 -6.01 -19.19 17.76
CA SER A 247 -6.83 -20.15 17.02
C SER A 247 -8.30 -20.10 17.47
N ARG A 248 -8.55 -19.89 18.76
CA ARG A 248 -9.91 -19.70 19.30
C ARG A 248 -10.54 -18.40 18.85
N SER A 249 -9.78 -17.31 18.77
CA SER A 249 -10.25 -16.02 18.25
C SER A 249 -10.61 -16.09 16.76
N VAL A 250 -9.82 -16.83 15.97
CA VAL A 250 -10.11 -17.09 14.56
C VAL A 250 -11.35 -17.98 14.44
N LEU A 251 -11.46 -19.05 15.24
CA LEU A 251 -12.66 -19.89 15.29
C LEU A 251 -13.90 -19.06 15.65
N GLN A 252 -13.84 -18.23 16.69
CA GLN A 252 -14.95 -17.39 17.12
C GLN A 252 -15.35 -16.37 16.07
N MET A 253 -14.42 -15.82 15.28
CA MET A 253 -14.78 -14.97 14.13
C MET A 253 -15.51 -15.75 13.03
N PHE A 254 -15.16 -17.02 12.81
CA PHE A 254 -15.87 -17.90 11.87
C PHE A 254 -17.24 -18.36 12.40
N PHE A 255 -17.38 -18.56 13.72
CA PHE A 255 -18.63 -18.98 14.35
C PHE A 255 -19.61 -17.82 14.60
N ARG A 256 -19.13 -16.63 14.98
CA ARG A 256 -20.00 -15.46 15.23
C ARG A 256 -20.67 -14.95 13.95
N LYS A 257 -20.00 -15.11 12.79
CA LYS A 257 -20.61 -14.87 11.47
C LYS A 257 -21.73 -15.87 11.12
N LYS A 258 -21.86 -16.97 11.88
CA LYS A 258 -22.89 -18.00 11.70
C LYS A 258 -24.03 -17.90 12.73
N GLU A 259 -23.84 -17.16 13.82
CA GLU A 259 -24.87 -16.86 14.83
C GLU A 259 -25.62 -15.55 14.54
N ASP A 260 -24.95 -14.54 13.97
CA ASP A 260 -25.63 -13.30 13.51
C ASP A 260 -26.64 -13.53 12.37
N ASP A 261 -26.64 -14.72 11.74
CA ASP A 261 -27.59 -15.14 10.69
C ASP A 261 -28.73 -16.02 11.24
N LYS A 262 -28.75 -16.28 12.56
CA LYS A 262 -29.79 -17.07 13.23
C LYS A 262 -30.56 -16.33 14.33
N ASP A 263 -30.02 -15.22 14.83
CA ASP A 263 -30.64 -14.40 15.89
C ASP A 263 -31.21 -13.07 15.36
N GLN A 264 -31.74 -13.04 14.13
CA GLN A 264 -32.76 -12.03 13.80
C GLN A 264 -34.10 -12.51 14.37
N PRO A 265 -34.75 -11.76 15.28
CA PRO A 265 -36.14 -12.05 15.60
C PRO A 265 -36.97 -11.90 14.32
N GLU A 266 -37.84 -12.85 14.02
CA GLU A 266 -38.90 -12.66 13.01
C GLU A 266 -39.65 -11.38 13.39
N ASP A 267 -39.44 -10.33 12.61
CA ASP A 267 -40.07 -9.04 12.78
C ASP A 267 -41.55 -9.18 12.41
N ASN A 268 -42.34 -9.58 13.40
CA ASN A 268 -43.80 -9.66 13.33
C ASN A 268 -44.45 -8.29 13.55
N THR A 269 -43.76 -7.18 13.26
CA THR A 269 -44.44 -5.88 13.20
C THR A 269 -45.26 -5.81 11.90
N PRO A 270 -46.56 -5.45 11.98
CA PRO A 270 -47.38 -5.29 10.79
C PRO A 270 -46.73 -4.25 9.86
N PRO A 271 -46.71 -4.49 8.54
CA PRO A 271 -46.14 -3.55 7.56
C PRO A 271 -46.73 -2.13 7.65
N ASP A 272 -47.92 -2.00 8.25
CA ASP A 272 -48.59 -0.73 8.51
C ASP A 272 -47.75 0.23 9.38
N PHE A 273 -46.96 -0.29 10.33
CA PHE A 273 -46.20 0.55 11.26
C PHE A 273 -45.03 1.26 10.57
N TYR A 274 -44.33 0.54 9.67
CA TYR A 274 -43.28 1.12 8.84
C TYR A 274 -43.85 2.12 7.85
N MET A 275 -45.04 1.85 7.29
CA MET A 275 -45.69 2.77 6.34
C MET A 275 -46.07 4.10 7.00
N THR A 276 -46.63 4.08 8.22
CA THR A 276 -46.97 5.30 8.96
C THR A 276 -45.75 6.13 9.36
N GLU A 277 -44.64 5.49 9.73
CA GLU A 277 -43.42 6.22 10.09
C GLU A 277 -42.74 6.81 8.84
N LEU A 278 -42.80 6.10 7.70
CA LEU A 278 -42.29 6.60 6.42
C LEU A 278 -43.15 7.76 5.90
N ASP A 279 -44.47 7.69 5.99
CA ASP A 279 -45.39 8.79 5.64
C ASP A 279 -45.16 10.02 6.52
N LEU A 280 -44.93 9.81 7.82
CA LEU A 280 -44.63 10.90 8.75
C LEU A 280 -43.31 11.58 8.39
N GLN A 281 -42.27 10.82 8.07
CA GLN A 281 -40.98 11.36 7.63
C GLN A 281 -41.07 12.07 6.28
N ILE A 282 -41.83 11.53 5.31
CA ILE A 282 -42.07 12.17 4.01
C ILE A 282 -42.81 13.50 4.19
N THR A 283 -43.85 13.52 5.03
CA THR A 283 -44.62 14.74 5.31
C THR A 283 -43.75 15.83 5.96
N GLN A 284 -42.87 15.42 6.88
CA GLN A 284 -41.94 16.34 7.54
C GLN A 284 -40.90 16.93 6.57
N VAL A 285 -40.40 16.11 5.63
CA VAL A 285 -39.48 16.55 4.59
C VAL A 285 -40.17 17.46 3.58
N MET A 286 -41.41 17.16 3.17
CA MET A 286 -42.22 17.99 2.29
C MET A 286 -42.50 19.37 2.91
N ALA A 287 -42.93 19.41 4.17
CA ALA A 287 -43.16 20.67 4.89
C ALA A 287 -41.87 21.48 5.06
N GLY A 288 -40.73 20.81 5.27
CA GLY A 288 -39.41 21.44 5.27
C GLY A 288 -39.04 22.03 3.90
N LEU A 289 -39.38 21.32 2.81
CA LEU A 289 -39.12 21.75 1.44
C LEU A 289 -39.99 22.95 1.03
N GLU A 290 -41.26 22.98 1.44
CA GLU A 290 -42.17 24.10 1.21
C GLU A 290 -41.70 25.37 1.90
N ASN A 291 -41.27 25.26 3.17
CA ASN A 291 -40.74 26.38 3.93
C ASN A 291 -39.42 26.91 3.33
N VAL A 292 -38.60 26.01 2.75
CA VAL A 292 -37.40 26.36 1.97
C VAL A 292 -37.77 27.01 0.62
N GLY A 293 -38.83 26.55 -0.03
CA GLY A 293 -39.37 27.13 -1.26
C GLY A 293 -39.89 28.56 -1.07
N GLU A 294 -40.62 28.80 0.02
CA GLU A 294 -41.09 30.14 0.41
C GLU A 294 -39.93 31.09 0.74
N THR A 295 -38.91 30.62 1.47
CA THR A 295 -37.73 31.44 1.78
C THR A 295 -36.86 31.74 0.55
N LEU A 296 -36.94 30.93 -0.50
CA LEU A 296 -36.25 31.16 -1.78
C LEU A 296 -37.08 31.98 -2.79
N GLY A 297 -38.31 32.39 -2.46
CA GLY A 297 -39.18 33.17 -3.35
C GLY A 297 -39.62 32.42 -4.61
N LEU A 298 -39.50 31.09 -4.62
CA LEU A 298 -40.03 30.24 -5.69
C LEU A 298 -41.50 30.00 -5.40
N VAL A 299 -42.35 30.88 -5.95
CA VAL A 299 -43.79 30.62 -6.05
C VAL A 299 -43.96 29.35 -6.90
N VAL A 300 -44.18 28.21 -6.23
CA VAL A 300 -44.68 26.98 -6.86
C VAL A 300 -46.15 27.24 -7.20
N ASN A 301 -46.37 27.98 -8.28
CA ASN A 301 -47.66 27.96 -8.93
C ASN A 301 -47.77 26.60 -9.63
N ARG A 302 -48.82 25.85 -9.21
CA ARG A 302 -49.52 24.80 -9.99
C ARG A 302 -49.21 23.35 -9.61
N ILE A 303 -49.87 22.85 -8.55
CA ILE A 303 -50.36 21.45 -8.46
C ILE A 303 -51.88 21.43 -8.14
N ASP A 304 -52.61 22.53 -8.37
CA ASP A 304 -54.08 22.57 -8.22
C ASP A 304 -54.85 22.30 -9.53
N GLU A 305 -54.16 21.89 -10.61
CA GLU A 305 -54.78 21.67 -11.92
C GLU A 305 -54.87 20.19 -12.34
N LEU A 306 -54.70 19.24 -11.42
CA LEU A 306 -54.83 17.80 -11.69
C LEU A 306 -55.74 17.03 -10.70
N MET A 307 -56.57 17.73 -9.93
CA MET A 307 -57.60 17.11 -9.08
C MET A 307 -59.01 17.59 -9.47
N GLU A 308 -59.39 17.40 -10.72
CA GLU A 308 -60.80 17.36 -11.14
C GLU A 308 -60.89 16.62 -12.48
N GLU A 309 -61.04 15.30 -12.44
CA GLU A 309 -61.92 14.50 -13.32
C GLU A 309 -61.84 13.00 -12.94
N ASP A 310 -62.90 12.57 -12.27
CA ASP A 310 -63.53 11.25 -12.14
C ASP A 310 -62.83 9.96 -12.65
N GLU A 311 -62.80 8.96 -11.75
CA GLU A 311 -62.77 7.51 -12.01
C GLU A 311 -63.88 7.02 -12.99
N PRO A 312 -63.88 5.75 -13.46
CA PRO A 312 -62.80 4.77 -13.64
C PRO A 312 -62.87 4.04 -15.01
N GLY A 313 -61.79 3.36 -15.43
CA GLY A 313 -61.91 2.40 -16.53
C GLY A 313 -60.62 1.72 -17.03
N VAL A 314 -60.37 0.51 -16.50
CA VAL A 314 -59.96 -0.69 -17.25
C VAL A 314 -58.56 -0.71 -17.93
N ASP A 315 -57.72 -1.60 -17.39
CA ASP A 315 -56.70 -2.46 -18.03
C ASP A 315 -55.80 -1.92 -19.15
N THR A 316 -54.50 -1.86 -18.92
CA THR A 316 -53.49 -2.84 -19.43
C THR A 316 -52.07 -2.26 -19.47
N TRP A 317 -51.19 -3.09 -18.92
CA TRP A 317 -49.74 -3.24 -19.08
C TRP A 317 -49.00 -2.58 -20.25
N ASP A 318 -47.75 -2.24 -19.90
CA ASP A 318 -46.52 -2.29 -20.71
C ASP A 318 -45.98 -1.01 -21.37
N ASP A 319 -44.83 -0.62 -20.79
CA ASP A 319 -43.53 -0.52 -21.44
C ASP A 319 -43.00 0.82 -22.00
N TYR A 320 -41.83 1.14 -21.43
CA TYR A 320 -40.68 1.89 -21.97
C TYR A 320 -40.93 3.27 -22.57
N GLY A 321 -40.79 4.24 -21.67
CA GLY A 321 -40.17 5.50 -22.03
C GLY A 321 -38.68 5.36 -22.37
N ILE A 322 -38.19 6.46 -22.93
CA ILE A 322 -36.78 6.85 -23.07
C ILE A 322 -36.13 6.43 -24.39
N LEU A 323 -36.48 7.17 -25.43
CA LEU A 323 -35.45 7.80 -26.25
C LEU A 323 -35.95 9.14 -26.74
N LYS A 324 -35.11 10.17 -26.52
CA LYS A 324 -34.53 11.06 -27.52
C LYS A 324 -34.64 12.54 -27.13
N PHE A 325 -33.52 13.24 -27.38
CA PHE A 325 -33.38 14.68 -27.59
C PHE A 325 -33.28 15.55 -26.31
N LEU A 326 -32.26 16.38 -26.06
CA LEU A 326 -31.27 17.02 -26.93
C LEU A 326 -30.04 17.46 -26.13
N THR A 327 -28.87 17.09 -26.65
CA THR A 327 -27.68 17.96 -26.69
C THR A 327 -27.98 19.23 -27.49
N THR A 328 -27.68 20.39 -26.90
CA THR A 328 -27.19 21.66 -27.50
C THR A 328 -27.24 22.67 -26.34
N GLY A 329 -26.11 23.08 -25.73
CA GLY A 329 -25.10 23.93 -26.34
C GLY A 329 -25.53 25.39 -26.23
N TYR A 330 -24.85 26.23 -25.44
CA TYR A 330 -24.67 27.65 -25.77
C TYR A 330 -23.64 28.31 -24.83
N ALA A 331 -22.62 28.89 -25.47
CA ALA A 331 -21.65 29.81 -24.90
C ALA A 331 -22.19 31.25 -24.94
N HIS A 332 -21.99 32.03 -23.87
CA HIS A 332 -21.51 33.42 -23.89
C HIS A 332 -21.58 34.06 -22.48
N ARG A 333 -20.41 34.29 -21.86
CA ARG A 333 -19.84 35.62 -21.60
C ARG A 333 -18.45 35.51 -21.00
#